data_AF-A0A0L6WDN7-F1
#
_entry.id   AF-A0A0L6WDN7-F1
#
_cell.length_a   1.000
_cell.length_b   1.000
_cell.length_c   1.000
_cell.angle_alpha   90.00
_cell.angle_beta   90.00
_cell.angle_gamma   90.00
#
_symmetry.space_group_name_H-M   'P 1'
#
loop_
_entity.id
_entity.type
_entity.pdbx_description
1 polymer ?
#
loop_
_entity_poly.entity_id
_entity_poly.type
_entity_poly.pdbx_seq_one_letter_code
_entity_poly.pdbx_strand_id
1 'polypeptide(L)'
;MWIVTTCRPRVWEFLFRFSEIDVGAGSYKEEGVLFVYSITTTRTMSRPVISLFTLDSERSKDCTKQPATSPNFHASDADIVVRWSDNILFHVHRKNLETHAAGFPSSEFDAKGEIVPLTEDASTLENLLRYMYPQRIPDIELLAFDHLYDLAEAADKYEVFHVMNMCKMRMEDFVPNHPAKIMNFAFRHDYRELMLMTVPFRLDLPLEKVVKALLPEMVIPWVRALQ
;
A
#
# COMPACT_ATOMS: atom_id res chain seq x y z
N MET A 1 8.50 -17.54 17.22
CA MET A 1 7.90 -17.64 15.87
C MET A 1 6.85 -16.54 15.79
N TRP A 2 7.14 -15.53 14.95
CA TRP A 2 6.37 -14.36 14.45
C TRP A 2 5.74 -13.41 15.49
N ILE A 3 6.22 -12.17 15.72
CA ILE A 3 6.28 -10.94 14.85
C ILE A 3 4.84 -10.45 14.59
N VAL A 4 4.41 -9.24 15.00
CA VAL A 4 4.74 -7.95 14.37
C VAL A 4 4.87 -6.81 15.40
N THR A 5 5.98 -6.09 15.27
CA THR A 5 6.39 -4.86 15.94
C THR A 5 5.62 -3.65 15.43
N THR A 6 4.91 -2.95 16.33
CA THR A 6 4.30 -1.66 16.02
C THR A 6 5.33 -0.53 16.03
N CYS A 7 5.20 0.28 15.00
CA CYS A 7 5.97 1.47 14.69
C CYS A 7 5.91 2.49 15.85
N ARG A 8 7.08 2.99 16.24
CA ARG A 8 7.26 4.08 17.22
C ARG A 8 6.54 5.36 16.75
N PRO A 9 5.76 6.05 17.60
CA PRO A 9 5.45 7.45 17.35
C PRO A 9 6.68 8.33 17.65
N ARG A 10 6.97 9.27 16.75
CA ARG A 10 7.85 10.41 17.02
C ARG A 10 7.15 11.32 18.05
N VAL A 11 7.59 11.25 19.30
CA VAL A 11 7.24 12.20 20.34
C VAL A 11 7.99 13.50 20.06
N TRP A 12 7.27 14.57 19.74
CA TRP A 12 7.81 15.92 19.83
C TRP A 12 7.77 16.33 21.30
N GLU A 13 8.91 16.31 21.99
CA GLU A 13 9.03 16.91 23.33
C GLU A 13 9.05 18.44 23.19
N PHE A 14 7.87 19.07 23.23
CA PHE A 14 7.79 20.48 23.64
C PHE A 14 7.85 20.52 25.17
N LEU A 15 9.05 20.82 25.71
CA LEU A 15 9.24 21.12 27.13
C LEU A 15 8.58 22.46 27.47
N PHE A 16 7.26 22.45 27.71
CA PHE A 16 6.62 23.55 28.40
C PHE A 16 6.89 23.41 29.90
N ARG A 17 7.77 24.27 30.43
CA ARG A 17 8.05 24.38 31.86
C ARG A 17 6.93 25.18 32.54
N PHE A 18 5.78 24.56 32.76
CA PHE A 18 4.74 25.11 33.64
C PHE A 18 5.02 24.65 35.08
N SER A 19 5.58 25.55 35.88
CA SER A 19 5.43 25.48 37.34
C SER A 19 3.97 25.78 37.67
N GLU A 20 3.34 24.89 38.43
CA GLU A 20 1.94 24.93 38.89
C GLU A 20 0.93 24.46 37.82
N ILE A 21 0.41 23.25 38.01
CA ILE A 21 -0.55 22.57 37.14
C ILE A 21 -1.96 22.96 37.62
N ASP A 22 -2.56 23.96 36.98
CA ASP A 22 -4.00 24.19 37.09
C ASP A 22 -4.74 23.17 36.20
N VAL A 23 -5.71 22.48 36.80
CA VAL A 23 -6.60 21.55 36.10
C VAL A 23 -7.44 22.34 35.10
N GLY A 24 -7.27 22.06 33.80
CA GLY A 24 -7.93 22.83 32.75
C GLY A 24 -8.15 22.05 31.46
N ALA A 25 -9.22 22.42 30.77
CA ALA A 25 -9.48 22.04 29.38
C ALA A 25 -9.32 23.28 28.49
N GLY A 26 -8.73 23.11 27.31
CA GLY A 26 -8.45 24.19 26.38
C GLY A 26 -8.57 23.75 24.93
N SER A 27 -8.68 24.71 24.02
CA SER A 27 -8.70 24.45 22.58
C SER A 27 -7.89 25.49 21.82
N TYR A 28 -7.31 25.08 20.69
CA TYR A 28 -6.62 25.97 19.76
C TYR A 28 -6.82 25.49 18.31
N LYS A 29 -6.71 26.42 17.36
CA LYS A 29 -6.86 26.15 15.92
C LYS A 29 -5.53 26.28 15.20
N GLU A 30 -5.19 25.30 14.37
CA GLU A 30 -4.02 25.32 13.49
C GLU A 30 -4.42 24.77 12.12
N GLU A 31 -4.09 25.49 11.04
CA GLU A 31 -4.47 25.15 9.64
C GLU A 31 -5.94 24.75 9.42
N GLY A 32 -6.86 25.39 10.14
CA GLY A 32 -8.31 25.14 10.02
C GLY A 32 -8.82 23.94 10.82
N VAL A 33 -7.94 23.21 11.49
CA VAL A 33 -8.26 22.06 12.35
C VAL A 33 -8.34 22.52 13.81
N LEU A 34 -9.42 22.15 14.51
CA LEU A 34 -9.63 22.49 15.93
C LEU A 34 -9.09 21.36 16.80
N PHE A 35 -8.06 21.66 17.60
CA PHE A 35 -7.49 20.75 18.58
C PHE A 35 -8.03 21.07 19.97
N VAL A 36 -8.52 20.06 20.68
CA VAL A 36 -9.00 20.19 22.07
C VAL A 36 -8.20 19.26 22.95
N TYR A 37 -7.80 19.75 24.12
CA TYR A 37 -7.08 18.97 25.12
C TYR A 37 -7.71 19.11 26.50
N SER A 38 -7.56 18.07 27.30
CA SER A 38 -7.83 18.12 28.74
C SER A 38 -6.67 17.50 29.51
N ILE A 39 -6.37 18.07 30.68
CA ILE A 39 -5.31 17.58 31.58
C ILE A 39 -5.98 17.00 32.82
N THR A 40 -5.79 15.70 33.06
CA THR A 40 -6.30 15.02 34.26
C THR A 40 -5.16 14.34 35.01
N THR A 41 -5.10 14.52 36.33
CA THR A 41 -4.18 13.78 37.21
C THR A 41 -4.91 12.61 37.86
N THR A 42 -4.41 11.39 37.71
CA THR A 42 -4.88 10.23 38.49
C THR A 42 -4.08 10.12 39.79
N ARG A 43 -4.76 9.75 40.89
CA ARG A 43 -4.24 9.86 42.27
C ARG A 43 -3.16 8.81 42.64
N THR A 44 -2.63 8.07 41.69
CA THR A 44 -1.59 7.04 41.90
C THR A 44 -0.51 7.16 40.82
N MET A 45 0.62 7.75 41.23
CA MET A 45 1.91 7.87 40.53
C MET A 45 2.00 8.81 39.29
N SER A 46 2.27 10.08 39.61
CA SER A 46 3.40 10.92 39.16
C SER A 46 3.60 11.32 37.68
N ARG A 47 2.69 11.08 36.74
CA ARG A 47 2.78 11.74 35.40
C ARG A 47 1.41 12.21 34.89
N PRO A 48 1.25 13.50 34.51
CA PRO A 48 0.03 13.95 33.85
C PRO A 48 -0.07 13.33 32.45
N VAL A 49 -1.27 12.86 32.09
CA VAL A 49 -1.58 12.37 30.75
C VAL A 49 -2.31 13.50 30.02
N ILE A 50 -1.74 13.97 28.92
CA ILE A 50 -2.39 14.91 28.01
C ILE A 50 -3.04 14.09 26.90
N SER A 51 -4.34 14.22 26.75
CA SER A 51 -5.07 13.60 25.65
C SER A 51 -5.50 14.70 24.68
N LEU A 52 -4.88 14.71 23.49
CA LEU A 52 -5.30 15.55 22.37
C LEU A 52 -6.29 14.78 21.50
N PHE A 53 -7.41 15.41 21.22
CA PHE A 53 -8.37 14.93 20.23
C PHE A 53 -8.56 15.99 19.14
N THR A 54 -8.58 15.54 17.89
CA THR A 54 -8.92 16.37 16.75
C THR A 54 -10.44 16.41 16.63
N LEU A 55 -11.05 17.60 16.71
CA LEU A 55 -12.45 17.78 16.34
C LEU A 55 -12.52 18.12 14.85
N ASP A 56 -12.83 17.12 14.03
CA ASP A 56 -13.15 17.33 12.63
C ASP A 56 -14.50 18.06 12.50
N SER A 57 -14.42 19.39 12.43
CA SER A 57 -15.57 20.27 12.18
C SER A 57 -15.88 20.29 10.68
N GLU A 58 -16.78 19.39 10.28
CA GLU A 58 -17.68 19.45 9.13
C GLU A 58 -17.11 19.81 7.73
N ARG A 59 -17.02 18.80 6.85
CA ARG A 59 -17.31 18.96 5.42
C ARG A 59 -18.56 18.17 5.04
N SER A 60 -19.69 18.87 5.09
CA SER A 60 -20.81 18.84 4.15
C SER A 60 -20.78 17.76 3.04
N LYS A 61 -21.78 16.86 3.12
CA LYS A 61 -22.45 16.15 2.02
C LYS A 61 -21.53 15.44 1.02
N ASP A 62 -21.16 14.20 1.33
CA ASP A 62 -21.18 13.19 0.27
C ASP A 62 -22.40 12.32 0.47
N CYS A 63 -23.20 12.21 -0.59
CA CYS A 63 -24.27 11.25 -0.67
C CYS A 63 -23.63 9.88 -0.43
N THR A 64 -24.15 9.06 0.47
CA THR A 64 -23.82 7.63 0.50
C THR A 64 -24.19 7.04 -0.86
N LYS A 65 -23.29 7.18 -1.84
CA LYS A 65 -23.35 6.46 -3.10
C LYS A 65 -23.32 5.00 -2.70
N GLN A 66 -24.36 4.27 -3.05
CA GLN A 66 -24.32 2.83 -2.94
C GLN A 66 -23.03 2.35 -3.60
N PRO A 67 -22.31 1.41 -2.98
CA PRO A 67 -21.06 0.93 -3.52
C PRO A 67 -21.30 0.42 -4.95
N ALA A 68 -20.59 0.99 -5.92
CA ALA A 68 -20.80 0.67 -7.32
C ALA A 68 -20.24 -0.72 -7.60
N THR A 69 -20.97 -1.55 -8.34
CA THR A 69 -20.47 -2.86 -8.76
C THR A 69 -19.60 -2.72 -10.01
N SER A 70 -18.48 -3.45 -10.08
CA SER A 70 -17.66 -3.49 -11.29
C SER A 70 -18.48 -3.97 -12.50
N PRO A 71 -18.41 -3.28 -13.65
CA PRO A 71 -19.11 -3.70 -14.87
C PRO A 71 -18.55 -5.01 -15.43
N ASN A 72 -17.33 -5.41 -15.06
CA ASN A 72 -16.68 -6.62 -15.57
C ASN A 72 -16.76 -7.79 -14.59
N PHE A 73 -16.96 -7.52 -13.29
CA PHE A 73 -17.02 -8.54 -12.24
C PHE A 73 -18.30 -8.40 -11.39
N HIS A 74 -19.42 -8.84 -11.97
CA HIS A 74 -20.77 -8.80 -11.38
C HIS A 74 -21.52 -10.14 -11.53
N ALA A 75 -20.79 -11.25 -11.51
CA ALA A 75 -21.36 -12.58 -11.74
C ALA A 75 -22.40 -12.94 -10.66
N SER A 76 -23.56 -13.47 -11.08
CA SER A 76 -24.65 -13.80 -10.16
C SER A 76 -24.37 -15.03 -9.29
N ASP A 77 -23.45 -15.88 -9.72
CA ASP A 77 -22.99 -17.09 -9.05
C ASP A 77 -21.72 -16.88 -8.20
N ALA A 78 -21.27 -15.63 -8.07
CA ALA A 78 -20.15 -15.27 -7.20
C ALA A 78 -20.41 -15.64 -5.74
N ASP A 79 -19.41 -16.26 -5.10
CA ASP A 79 -19.44 -16.69 -3.71
C ASP A 79 -18.69 -15.73 -2.77
N ILE A 80 -17.93 -14.79 -3.34
CA ILE A 80 -17.20 -13.74 -2.62
C ILE A 80 -17.52 -12.37 -3.22
N VAL A 81 -17.67 -11.37 -2.34
CA VAL A 81 -17.72 -9.96 -2.71
C VAL A 81 -16.54 -9.26 -2.09
N VAL A 82 -15.69 -8.64 -2.89
CA VAL A 82 -14.51 -7.94 -2.37
C VAL A 82 -14.65 -6.44 -2.67
N ARG A 83 -14.23 -5.59 -1.72
CA ARG A 83 -14.34 -4.12 -1.82
C ARG A 83 -12.96 -3.51 -1.87
N TRP A 84 -12.76 -2.63 -2.83
CA TRP A 84 -11.52 -1.86 -2.92
C TRP A 84 -11.71 -0.42 -2.47
N SER A 85 -10.57 0.27 -2.39
CA SER A 85 -10.39 1.66 -1.96
C SER A 85 -11.44 2.64 -2.52
N ASP A 86 -11.90 2.44 -3.75
CA ASP A 86 -12.90 3.30 -4.42
C ASP A 86 -14.37 2.99 -4.08
N ASN A 87 -14.64 2.17 -3.06
CA ASN A 87 -15.97 1.64 -2.75
C ASN A 87 -16.61 0.85 -3.91
N ILE A 88 -15.78 0.29 -4.80
CA ILE A 88 -16.23 -0.59 -5.89
C ILE A 88 -16.28 -2.03 -5.38
N LEU A 89 -17.39 -2.71 -5.64
CA LEU A 89 -17.60 -4.13 -5.32
C LEU A 89 -17.32 -5.01 -6.52
N PHE A 90 -16.52 -6.05 -6.29
CA PHE A 90 -16.24 -7.09 -7.27
C PHE A 90 -16.84 -8.40 -6.78
N HIS A 91 -17.74 -8.95 -7.58
CA HIS A 91 -18.34 -10.26 -7.35
C HIS A 91 -17.45 -11.30 -8.04
N VAL A 92 -16.75 -12.09 -7.22
CA VAL A 92 -15.71 -13.01 -7.68
C VAL A 92 -15.90 -14.43 -7.13
N HIS A 93 -15.21 -15.38 -7.74
CA HIS A 93 -15.28 -16.80 -7.40
C HIS A 93 -14.04 -17.20 -6.58
N ARG A 94 -14.26 -17.70 -5.36
CA ARG A 94 -13.22 -18.21 -4.46
C ARG A 94 -12.30 -19.18 -5.17
N LYS A 95 -12.88 -20.13 -5.90
CA LYS A 95 -12.14 -21.17 -6.61
C LYS A 95 -11.08 -20.60 -7.57
N ASN A 96 -11.37 -19.50 -8.25
CA ASN A 96 -10.40 -18.88 -9.16
C ASN A 96 -9.27 -18.23 -8.37
N LEU A 97 -9.58 -17.56 -7.26
CA LEU A 97 -8.59 -16.95 -6.39
C LEU A 97 -7.69 -18.02 -5.75
N GLU A 98 -8.26 -19.08 -5.18
CA GLU A 98 -7.51 -20.20 -4.59
C GLU A 98 -6.62 -20.93 -5.60
N THR A 99 -7.05 -21.02 -6.86
CA THR A 99 -6.28 -21.69 -7.91
C THR A 99 -5.10 -20.84 -8.40
N HIS A 100 -5.25 -19.51 -8.40
CA HIS A 100 -4.30 -18.62 -9.08
C HIS A 100 -3.49 -17.71 -8.14
N ALA A 101 -3.93 -17.47 -6.91
CA ALA A 101 -3.33 -16.56 -5.96
C ALA A 101 -3.00 -17.30 -4.65
N ALA A 102 -1.73 -17.64 -4.47
CA ALA A 102 -1.28 -18.37 -3.27
C ALA A 102 -1.30 -17.50 -2.00
N GLY A 103 -1.11 -16.18 -2.16
CA GLY A 103 -1.11 -15.21 -1.06
C GLY A 103 -2.50 -14.75 -0.66
N PHE A 104 -3.56 -15.30 -1.26
CA PHE A 104 -4.93 -14.90 -0.93
C PHE A 104 -5.38 -15.53 0.40
N PRO A 105 -5.86 -14.75 1.39
CA PRO A 105 -6.14 -15.25 2.73
C PRO A 105 -7.41 -16.11 2.72
N SER A 106 -7.26 -17.42 2.46
CA SER A 106 -8.36 -18.39 2.36
C SER A 106 -9.28 -18.44 3.59
N SER A 107 -8.77 -18.13 4.78
CA SER A 107 -9.54 -18.12 6.04
C SER A 107 -10.39 -16.86 6.27
N GLU A 108 -10.12 -15.76 5.55
CA GLU A 108 -10.86 -14.48 5.72
C GLU A 108 -12.15 -14.42 4.89
N PHE A 109 -12.43 -15.44 4.07
CA PHE A 109 -13.60 -15.44 3.20
C PHE A 109 -14.66 -16.47 3.58
N ASP A 110 -14.49 -17.17 4.71
CA ASP A 110 -15.39 -18.26 5.12
C ASP A 110 -16.82 -17.81 5.47
N ALA A 111 -17.04 -16.51 5.69
CA ALA A 111 -18.38 -15.94 5.77
C ALA A 111 -18.89 -15.52 4.38
N LYS A 112 -19.93 -16.20 3.89
CA LYS A 112 -20.68 -15.77 2.69
C LYS A 112 -21.10 -14.31 2.84
N GLY A 113 -20.58 -13.44 1.97
CA GLY A 113 -20.92 -12.01 1.97
C GLY A 113 -19.99 -11.13 2.82
N GLU A 114 -18.86 -11.66 3.31
CA GLU A 114 -17.82 -10.81 3.91
C GLU A 114 -17.17 -9.96 2.83
N ILE A 115 -17.15 -8.65 3.11
CA ILE A 115 -16.59 -7.68 2.19
C ILE A 115 -15.19 -7.33 2.66
N VAL A 116 -14.20 -7.96 2.03
CA VAL A 116 -12.79 -7.76 2.40
C VAL A 116 -12.28 -6.45 1.77
N PRO A 117 -11.81 -5.49 2.60
CA PRO A 117 -11.20 -4.26 2.10
C PRO A 117 -9.78 -4.53 1.62
N LEU A 118 -9.49 -4.17 0.38
CA LEU A 118 -8.15 -4.29 -0.19
C LEU A 118 -7.57 -2.91 -0.55
N THR A 119 -6.24 -2.82 -0.54
CA THR A 119 -5.49 -1.54 -0.50
C THR A 119 -5.19 -0.96 -1.88
N GLU A 120 -5.40 -1.76 -2.93
CA GLU A 120 -5.05 -1.44 -4.31
C GLU A 120 -6.11 -0.52 -4.94
N ASP A 121 -5.76 0.06 -6.08
CA ASP A 121 -6.71 0.76 -6.93
C ASP A 121 -7.65 -0.24 -7.63
N ALA A 122 -8.90 0.16 -7.89
CA ALA A 122 -9.88 -0.71 -8.53
C ALA A 122 -9.43 -1.17 -9.92
N SER A 123 -8.72 -0.33 -10.68
CA SER A 123 -8.25 -0.68 -12.03
C SER A 123 -7.14 -1.74 -12.01
N THR A 124 -6.21 -1.66 -11.05
CA THR A 124 -5.11 -2.61 -10.87
C THR A 124 -5.65 -4.00 -10.54
N LEU A 125 -6.60 -4.05 -9.63
CA LEU A 125 -7.26 -5.32 -9.33
C LEU A 125 -7.99 -5.87 -10.55
N GLU A 126 -8.81 -5.04 -11.21
CA GLU A 126 -9.60 -5.52 -12.33
C GLU A 126 -8.69 -6.19 -13.37
N ASN A 127 -7.55 -5.57 -13.66
CA ASN A 127 -6.51 -6.17 -14.49
C ASN A 127 -5.99 -7.48 -13.92
N LEU A 128 -5.66 -7.56 -12.63
CA LEU A 128 -5.17 -8.78 -11.99
C LEU A 128 -6.20 -9.93 -12.06
N LEU A 129 -7.47 -9.67 -11.73
CA LEU A 129 -8.56 -10.65 -11.81
C LEU A 129 -8.76 -11.16 -13.23
N ARG A 130 -8.54 -10.31 -14.24
CA ARG A 130 -8.62 -10.72 -15.65
C ARG A 130 -7.61 -11.81 -16.01
N TYR A 131 -6.49 -11.92 -15.30
CA TYR A 131 -5.50 -13.01 -15.47
C TYR A 131 -5.85 -14.29 -14.72
N MET A 132 -6.82 -14.26 -13.79
CA MET A 132 -7.25 -15.40 -12.97
C MET A 132 -8.51 -16.08 -13.49
N TYR A 133 -9.22 -15.44 -14.42
CA TYR A 133 -10.46 -15.96 -14.97
C TYR A 133 -10.24 -16.65 -16.32
N PRO A 134 -11.08 -17.66 -16.66
CA PRO A 134 -10.98 -18.39 -17.92
C PRO A 134 -11.43 -17.52 -19.10
N GLN A 135 -10.56 -16.63 -19.53
CA GLN A 135 -10.76 -15.72 -20.66
C GLN A 135 -9.45 -15.52 -21.41
N ARG A 136 -9.50 -14.76 -22.51
CA ARG A 136 -8.28 -14.38 -23.23
C ARG A 136 -7.42 -13.50 -22.32
N ILE A 137 -6.20 -13.96 -22.07
CA ILE A 137 -5.19 -13.24 -21.29
C ILE A 137 -5.00 -11.84 -21.89
N PRO A 138 -5.14 -10.76 -21.10
CA PRO A 138 -4.89 -9.41 -21.57
C PRO A 138 -3.44 -9.25 -22.05
N ASP A 139 -3.28 -8.48 -23.12
CA ASP A 139 -1.95 -8.19 -23.65
C ASP A 139 -1.18 -7.25 -22.71
N ILE A 140 -0.14 -7.79 -22.07
CA ILE A 140 0.70 -7.06 -21.13
C ILE A 140 1.59 -6.04 -21.83
N GLU A 141 1.86 -6.21 -23.14
CA GLU A 141 2.73 -5.31 -23.89
C GLU A 141 2.13 -3.92 -24.04
N LEU A 142 0.80 -3.85 -24.06
CA LEU A 142 0.01 -2.62 -24.19
C LEU A 142 -0.07 -1.79 -22.90
N LEU A 143 0.37 -2.33 -21.76
CA LEU A 143 0.33 -1.60 -20.49
C LEU A 143 1.43 -0.53 -20.45
N ALA A 144 1.02 0.69 -20.09
CA ALA A 144 1.96 1.74 -19.70
C ALA A 144 2.71 1.35 -18.42
N PHE A 145 3.90 1.93 -18.23
CA PHE A 145 4.79 1.56 -17.13
C PHE A 145 4.13 1.65 -15.75
N ASP A 146 3.39 2.72 -15.44
CA ASP A 146 2.77 2.88 -14.12
C ASP A 146 1.71 1.79 -13.85
N HIS A 147 0.87 1.45 -14.84
CA HIS A 147 -0.10 0.36 -14.72
C HIS A 147 0.56 -1.02 -14.61
N LEU A 148 1.65 -1.25 -15.36
CA LEU A 148 2.44 -2.48 -15.23
C LEU A 148 3.06 -2.59 -13.84
N TYR A 149 3.56 -1.47 -13.30
CA TYR A 149 4.18 -1.40 -11.98
C TYR A 149 3.17 -1.74 -10.88
N ASP A 150 1.98 -1.14 -10.92
CA ASP A 150 0.92 -1.41 -9.96
C ASP A 150 0.41 -2.86 -10.07
N LEU A 151 0.29 -3.38 -11.31
CA LEU A 151 -0.08 -4.78 -11.54
C LEU A 151 0.98 -5.74 -10.97
N ALA A 152 2.26 -5.42 -11.12
CA ALA A 152 3.35 -6.23 -10.59
C ALA A 152 3.38 -6.23 -9.06
N GLU A 153 3.18 -5.06 -8.42
CA GLU A 153 3.06 -4.97 -6.95
C GLU A 153 1.90 -5.82 -6.44
N ALA A 154 0.75 -5.78 -7.12
CA ALA A 154 -0.41 -6.59 -6.76
C ALA A 154 -0.16 -8.08 -7.02
N ALA A 155 0.46 -8.44 -8.16
CA ALA A 155 0.78 -9.82 -8.50
C ALA A 155 1.74 -10.46 -7.50
N ASP A 156 2.77 -9.74 -7.05
CA ASP A 156 3.68 -10.18 -5.99
C ASP A 156 2.95 -10.30 -4.64
N LYS A 157 2.15 -9.31 -4.26
CA LYS A 157 1.39 -9.32 -3.00
C LYS A 157 0.45 -10.52 -2.88
N TYR A 158 -0.23 -10.88 -3.97
CA TYR A 158 -1.18 -11.99 -4.00
C TYR A 158 -0.57 -13.31 -4.50
N GLU A 159 0.73 -13.31 -4.79
CA GLU A 159 1.49 -14.46 -5.29
C GLU A 159 0.85 -15.11 -6.53
N VAL A 160 0.59 -14.28 -7.55
CA VAL A 160 0.00 -14.70 -8.82
C VAL A 160 1.12 -15.02 -9.80
N PHE A 161 1.73 -16.19 -9.62
CA PHE A 161 3.04 -16.54 -10.20
C PHE A 161 3.16 -16.33 -11.71
N HIS A 162 2.12 -16.64 -12.50
CA HIS A 162 2.18 -16.43 -13.95
C HIS A 162 2.20 -14.94 -14.30
N VAL A 163 1.43 -14.11 -13.60
CA VAL A 163 1.40 -12.65 -13.79
C VAL A 163 2.71 -12.02 -13.32
N MET A 164 3.27 -12.48 -12.20
CA MET A 164 4.59 -12.06 -11.71
C MET A 164 5.65 -12.25 -12.80
N ASN A 165 5.72 -13.44 -13.40
CA ASN A 165 6.69 -13.72 -14.48
C ASN A 165 6.46 -12.84 -15.72
N MET A 166 5.21 -12.65 -16.14
CA MET A 166 4.89 -11.79 -17.27
C MET A 166 5.31 -10.33 -16.99
N CYS A 167 5.00 -9.81 -15.79
CA CYS A 167 5.37 -8.46 -15.39
C CYS A 167 6.89 -8.29 -15.32
N LYS A 168 7.61 -9.26 -14.73
CA LYS A 168 9.07 -9.27 -14.67
C LYS A 168 9.66 -9.13 -16.07
N MET A 169 9.26 -9.99 -17.01
CA MET A 169 9.78 -9.94 -18.39
C MET A 169 9.49 -8.59 -19.04
N ARG A 170 8.27 -8.07 -18.90
CA ARG A 170 7.90 -6.79 -19.50
C ARG A 170 8.61 -5.60 -18.86
N MET A 171 8.97 -5.68 -17.58
CA MET A 171 9.74 -4.65 -16.89
C MET A 171 11.16 -4.51 -17.44
N GLU A 172 11.75 -5.57 -17.99
CA GLU A 172 13.10 -5.53 -18.57
C GLU A 172 13.20 -4.49 -19.70
N ASP A 173 12.17 -4.40 -20.54
CA ASP A 173 12.08 -3.41 -21.62
C ASP A 173 11.98 -1.96 -21.11
N PHE A 174 11.47 -1.77 -19.89
CA PHE A 174 11.33 -0.44 -19.27
C PHE A 174 12.56 -0.02 -18.47
N VAL A 175 13.55 -0.90 -18.27
CA VAL A 175 14.77 -0.61 -17.53
C VAL A 175 15.47 0.67 -18.00
N PRO A 176 15.65 0.93 -19.32
CA PRO A 176 16.34 2.13 -19.78
C PRO A 176 15.62 3.44 -19.38
N ASN A 177 14.29 3.40 -19.27
CA ASN A 177 13.46 4.58 -19.01
C ASN A 177 13.16 4.80 -17.53
N HIS A 178 13.10 3.72 -16.74
CA HIS A 178 12.68 3.75 -15.33
C HIS A 178 13.61 2.97 -14.38
N PRO A 179 14.95 3.09 -14.49
CA PRO A 179 15.89 2.20 -13.79
C PRO A 179 15.77 2.27 -12.26
N ALA A 180 15.52 3.45 -11.69
CA ALA A 180 15.42 3.61 -10.23
C ALA A 180 14.15 2.97 -9.66
N LYS A 181 12.98 3.16 -10.30
CA LYS A 181 11.72 2.56 -9.86
C LYS A 181 11.81 1.03 -9.95
N ILE A 182 12.35 0.51 -11.05
CA ILE A 182 12.51 -0.93 -11.28
C ILE A 182 13.54 -1.53 -10.30
N MET A 183 14.65 -0.83 -10.02
CA MET A 183 15.64 -1.30 -9.04
C MET A 183 15.02 -1.44 -7.64
N ASN A 184 14.27 -0.43 -7.19
CA ASN A 184 13.61 -0.45 -5.89
C ASN A 184 12.54 -1.57 -5.82
N PHE A 185 11.79 -1.78 -6.90
CA PHE A 185 10.86 -2.91 -7.03
C PHE A 185 11.57 -4.25 -6.92
N ALA A 186 12.61 -4.44 -7.74
CA ALA A 186 13.37 -5.67 -7.81
C ALA A 186 14.05 -6.01 -6.47
N PHE A 187 14.48 -5.02 -5.70
CA PHE A 187 15.00 -5.24 -4.36
C PHE A 187 13.93 -5.63 -3.34
N ARG A 188 12.76 -4.98 -3.36
CA ARG A 188 11.67 -5.31 -2.42
C ARG A 188 11.14 -6.74 -2.59
N HIS A 189 11.12 -7.23 -3.83
CA HIS A 189 10.58 -8.55 -4.19
C HIS A 189 11.67 -9.58 -4.53
N ASP A 190 12.93 -9.28 -4.23
CA ASP A 190 14.09 -10.18 -4.43
C ASP A 190 14.32 -10.66 -5.89
N TYR A 191 13.97 -9.84 -6.88
CA TYR A 191 14.29 -10.07 -8.29
C TYR A 191 15.73 -9.67 -8.63
N ARG A 192 16.69 -10.46 -8.16
CA ARG A 192 18.13 -10.18 -8.32
C ARG A 192 18.56 -9.90 -9.76
N GLU A 193 18.11 -10.69 -10.73
CA GLU A 193 18.48 -10.50 -12.14
C GLU A 193 18.00 -9.15 -12.68
N LEU A 194 16.75 -8.80 -12.38
CA LEU A 194 16.14 -7.53 -12.78
C LEU A 194 16.87 -6.36 -12.12
N MET A 195 17.21 -6.48 -10.83
CA MET A 195 18.01 -5.48 -10.13
C MET A 195 19.37 -5.28 -10.83
N LEU A 196 20.09 -6.35 -11.16
CA LEU A 196 21.41 -6.25 -11.82
C LEU A 196 21.34 -5.55 -13.18
N MET A 197 20.26 -5.77 -13.94
CA MET A 197 20.05 -5.08 -15.22
C MET A 197 19.90 -3.56 -15.09
N THR A 198 19.40 -3.07 -13.94
CA THR A 198 19.24 -1.62 -13.71
C THR A 198 20.53 -0.91 -13.30
N VAL A 199 21.55 -1.63 -12.82
CA VAL A 199 22.80 -1.06 -12.27
C VAL A 199 23.56 -0.19 -13.29
N PRO A 200 23.77 -0.60 -14.56
CA PRO A 200 24.55 0.18 -15.52
C PRO A 200 23.93 1.56 -15.83
N PHE A 201 22.60 1.67 -15.84
CA PHE A 201 21.83 2.88 -16.17
C PHE A 201 21.87 3.98 -15.09
N ARG A 202 22.68 3.79 -14.05
CA ARG A 202 22.84 4.78 -12.96
C ARG A 202 24.29 5.25 -12.82
N LEU A 203 25.22 4.63 -13.54
CA LEU A 203 26.63 5.02 -13.56
C LEU A 203 26.87 6.36 -14.26
N ASP A 204 25.93 6.79 -15.10
CA ASP A 204 25.90 8.06 -15.83
C ASP A 204 25.46 9.25 -14.96
N LEU A 205 24.90 8.99 -13.77
CA LEU A 205 24.38 10.02 -12.87
C LEU A 205 25.34 10.33 -11.72
N PRO A 206 25.39 11.59 -11.25
CA PRO A 206 26.11 11.94 -10.02
C PRO A 206 25.60 11.11 -8.82
N LEU A 207 26.53 10.64 -7.98
CA LEU A 207 26.24 9.76 -6.83
C LEU A 207 25.11 10.28 -5.93
N GLU A 208 25.06 11.59 -5.69
CA GLU A 208 24.01 12.22 -4.88
C GLU A 208 22.60 11.99 -5.46
N LYS A 209 22.45 12.10 -6.79
CA LYS A 209 21.17 11.83 -7.47
C LYS A 209 20.82 10.35 -7.43
N VAL A 210 21.83 9.48 -7.48
CA VAL A 210 21.64 8.03 -7.36
C VAL A 210 21.07 7.71 -5.99
N VAL A 211 21.77 8.10 -4.93
CA VAL A 211 21.39 7.82 -3.53
C VAL A 211 20.01 8.37 -3.19
N LYS A 212 19.65 9.58 -3.67
CA LYS A 212 18.33 10.19 -3.44
C LYS A 212 17.15 9.42 -4.05
N ALA A 213 17.38 8.64 -5.11
CA ALA A 213 16.31 7.91 -5.79
C ALA A 213 16.20 6.44 -5.33
N LEU A 214 17.22 5.93 -4.64
CA LEU A 214 17.24 4.57 -4.11
C LEU A 214 16.62 4.54 -2.72
N LEU A 215 16.06 3.39 -2.35
CA LEU A 215 15.73 3.14 -0.95
C LEU A 215 17.02 3.21 -0.10
N PRO A 216 16.99 3.73 1.13
CA PRO A 216 18.19 3.86 1.96
C PRO A 216 18.94 2.53 2.15
N GLU A 217 18.21 1.42 2.24
CA GLU A 217 18.73 0.07 2.41
C GLU A 217 19.44 -0.47 1.16
N MET A 218 19.16 0.11 -0.01
CA MET A 218 19.70 -0.31 -1.30
C MET A 218 21.08 0.26 -1.61
N VAL A 219 21.53 1.29 -0.90
CA VAL A 219 22.79 1.99 -1.24
C VAL A 219 23.99 1.03 -1.16
N ILE A 220 24.09 0.23 -0.09
CA ILE A 220 25.18 -0.74 0.07
C ILE A 220 25.11 -1.87 -0.97
N PRO A 221 23.96 -2.56 -1.16
CA PRO A 221 23.80 -3.54 -2.24
C PRO A 221 24.18 -3.01 -3.62
N TRP A 222 23.76 -1.78 -3.95
CA TRP A 222 24.08 -1.15 -5.22
C TRP A 222 25.60 -0.93 -5.39
N VAL A 223 26.29 -0.38 -4.37
CA VAL A 223 27.75 -0.21 -4.41
C VAL A 223 28.47 -1.55 -4.60
N ARG A 224 28.01 -2.62 -3.93
CA ARG A 224 28.59 -3.96 -4.09
C ARG A 224 28.37 -4.54 -5.49
N ALA A 225 27.26 -4.21 -6.15
CA ALA A 225 26.99 -4.66 -7.50
C ALA A 225 27.85 -3.96 -8.58
N LEU A 226 28.61 -2.92 -8.21
CA LEU A 226 29.54 -2.21 -9.09
C LEU A 226 30.97 -2.79 -9.08
N GLN A 227 31.27 -3.72 -8.17
CA GLN A 227 32.59 -4.34 -8.00
C GLN A 227 32.65 -5.71 -8.68
#